data_AF-A0AAN9IEU0-F1
#
_entry.id   AF-A0AAN9IEU0-F1
#
_cell.length_a   1.000
_cell.length_b   1.000
_cell.length_c   1.000
_cell.angle_alpha   90.00
_cell.angle_beta   90.00
_cell.angle_gamma   90.00
#
_symmetry.space_group_name_H-M   'P 1'
#
loop_
_entity.id
_entity.type
_entity.pdbx_description
1 polymer ?
#
loop_
_entity_poly.entity_id
_entity_poly.type
_entity_poly.pdbx_seq_one_letter_code
_entity_poly.pdbx_strand_id
1 'polypeptide(L)'
;MLDSWTWFLNLLINDLGDPVAYGYEFITDKQKGLEAAMDEVIPGVPRRCCARHISVNFTKNWRGLELKNLFWACAKATTPKQFDDAME
;
A
#
# COMPACT_ATOMS: atom_id res chain seq x y z
N MET A 1 -1.88 3.93 20.38
CA MET A 1 -1.83 4.26 18.93
C MET A 1 -2.19 3.07 18.04
N LEU A 2 -2.01 1.82 18.51
CA LEU A 2 -2.59 0.61 17.88
C LEU A 2 -4.13 0.62 17.95
N ASP A 3 -4.68 1.07 19.08
CA ASP A 3 -6.12 0.94 19.37
C ASP A 3 -7.08 1.53 18.33
N SER A 4 -6.76 2.70 17.75
CA SER A 4 -7.68 3.36 16.81
C SER A 4 -7.75 2.64 15.45
N TRP A 5 -6.63 2.13 14.94
CA TRP A 5 -6.60 1.38 13.68
C TRP A 5 -7.21 -0.01 13.85
N THR A 6 -6.87 -0.70 14.93
CA THR A 6 -7.46 -2.01 15.25
C THR A 6 -8.97 -1.89 15.41
N TRP A 7 -9.46 -0.88 16.13
CA TRP A 7 -10.91 -0.63 16.26
C TRP A 7 -11.59 -0.39 14.91
N PHE A 8 -11.03 0.49 14.06
CA PHE A 8 -11.61 0.80 12.76
C PHE A 8 -11.62 -0.43 11.84
N LEU A 9 -10.53 -1.18 11.77
CA LEU A 9 -10.43 -2.36 10.91
C LEU A 9 -11.42 -3.44 11.34
N ASN A 10 -11.60 -3.68 12.64
CA ASN A 10 -12.59 -4.63 13.13
C ASN A 10 -14.01 -4.27 12.67
N LEU A 11 -14.39 -2.99 12.73
CA LEU A 11 -15.69 -2.54 12.22
C LEU A 11 -15.80 -2.74 10.71
N LEU A 12 -14.77 -2.31 9.96
CA LEU A 12 -14.75 -2.43 8.51
C LEU A 12 -14.90 -3.89 8.05
N ILE A 13 -14.21 -4.82 8.69
CA ILE A 13 -14.25 -6.24 8.34
C ILE A 13 -15.55 -6.90 8.80
N ASN A 14 -16.16 -6.42 9.88
CA ASN A 14 -17.50 -6.86 10.27
C ASN A 14 -18.52 -6.55 9.15
N ASP A 15 -18.41 -5.38 8.54
CA ASP A 15 -19.28 -4.95 7.45
C ASP A 15 -18.96 -5.65 6.11
N LEU A 16 -17.69 -5.90 5.82
CA LEU A 16 -17.22 -6.50 4.56
C LEU A 16 -17.25 -8.03 4.56
N GLY A 17 -17.23 -8.67 5.73
CA GLY A 17 -17.00 -10.11 5.89
C GLY A 17 -15.53 -10.51 5.68
N ASP A 18 -15.26 -11.82 5.58
CA ASP A 18 -13.89 -12.36 5.51
C ASP A 18 -13.16 -11.95 4.21
N PRO A 19 -12.14 -11.06 4.29
CA PRO A 19 -11.46 -10.57 3.11
C PRO A 19 -10.68 -11.65 2.35
N VAL A 20 -10.21 -12.70 3.04
CA VAL A 20 -9.48 -13.80 2.41
C VAL A 20 -10.45 -14.66 1.60
N ALA A 21 -11.61 -14.98 2.18
CA ALA A 21 -12.65 -15.75 1.49
C ALA A 21 -13.18 -15.03 0.24
N TYR A 22 -13.28 -13.70 0.29
CA TYR A 22 -13.73 -12.90 -0.85
C TYR A 22 -12.61 -12.47 -1.81
N GLY A 23 -11.34 -12.82 -1.51
CA GLY A 23 -10.19 -12.48 -2.36
C GLY A 23 -9.91 -10.98 -2.43
N TYR A 24 -10.18 -10.24 -1.35
CA TYR A 24 -9.90 -8.81 -1.28
C TYR A 24 -8.41 -8.52 -1.20
N GLU A 25 -8.04 -7.36 -1.71
CA GLU A 25 -6.69 -6.81 -1.64
C GLU A 25 -6.77 -5.35 -1.20
N PHE A 26 -5.96 -4.97 -0.20
CA PHE A 26 -6.00 -3.63 0.37
C PHE A 26 -4.85 -2.77 -0.14
N ILE A 27 -5.16 -1.53 -0.50
CA ILE A 27 -4.15 -0.51 -0.81
C ILE A 27 -4.01 0.41 0.40
N THR A 28 -2.83 0.43 1.03
CA THR A 28 -2.54 1.26 2.22
C THR A 28 -1.47 2.30 1.91
N ASP A 29 -1.39 3.36 2.72
CA ASP A 29 -0.37 4.40 2.62
C ASP A 29 0.91 4.11 3.42
N LYS A 30 1.05 2.89 3.98
CA LYS A 30 2.11 2.45 4.91
C LYS A 30 2.27 3.36 6.14
N GLN A 31 1.18 3.86 6.70
CA GLN A 31 1.25 4.61 7.95
C GLN A 31 1.69 3.73 9.14
N LYS A 32 2.53 4.27 10.02
CA LYS A 32 2.97 3.59 11.25
C LYS A 32 1.74 3.21 12.11
N GLY A 33 1.66 1.94 12.50
CA GLY A 33 0.56 1.39 13.30
C GLY A 33 -0.56 0.76 12.47
N LEU A 34 -0.80 1.21 11.24
CA LEU A 34 -1.80 0.59 10.35
C LEU A 34 -1.34 -0.80 9.91
N GLU A 35 -0.07 -0.97 9.52
CA GLU A 35 0.45 -2.29 9.11
C GLU A 35 0.33 -3.33 10.24
N ALA A 36 0.71 -2.94 11.46
CA ALA A 36 0.60 -3.81 12.63
C ALA A 36 -0.86 -4.17 12.94
N ALA A 37 -1.78 -3.20 12.87
CA ALA A 37 -3.21 -3.46 13.08
C ALA A 37 -3.80 -4.35 11.97
N MET A 38 -3.35 -4.20 10.72
CA MET A 38 -3.75 -5.10 9.62
C MET A 38 -3.26 -6.52 9.85
N ASP A 39 -2.03 -6.71 10.35
CA ASP A 39 -1.50 -8.03 10.70
C ASP A 39 -2.24 -8.68 11.86
N GLU A 40 -2.72 -7.89 12.81
CA GLU A 40 -3.50 -8.36 13.95
C GLU A 40 -4.93 -8.76 13.56
N VAL A 41 -5.63 -7.92 12.80
CA VAL A 41 -7.07 -8.10 12.51
C VAL A 41 -7.33 -8.99 11.30
N ILE A 42 -6.51 -8.85 10.24
CA ILE A 42 -6.66 -9.58 8.97
C ILE A 42 -5.30 -10.11 8.49
N PRO A 43 -4.75 -11.11 9.20
CA PRO A 43 -3.51 -11.73 8.79
C PRO A 43 -3.67 -12.42 7.42
N GLY A 44 -2.65 -12.29 6.57
CA GLY A 44 -2.56 -13.02 5.29
C GLY A 44 -3.35 -12.43 4.13
N VAL A 45 -4.10 -11.34 4.32
CA VAL A 45 -4.71 -10.64 3.18
C VAL A 45 -3.64 -9.92 2.34
N PRO A 46 -3.66 -10.01 1.00
CA PRO A 46 -2.75 -9.26 0.15
C PRO A 46 -2.86 -7.76 0.38
N ARG A 47 -1.71 -7.08 0.38
CA ARG A 47 -1.62 -5.63 0.60
C ARG A 47 -0.66 -5.00 -0.39
N ARG A 48 -1.08 -3.86 -0.95
CA ARG A 48 -0.25 -3.00 -1.79
C ARG A 48 -0.07 -1.64 -1.14
N CYS A 49 0.98 -0.95 -1.57
CA CYS A 49 1.22 0.43 -1.17
C CYS A 49 0.59 1.36 -2.19
N CYS A 50 -0.03 2.43 -1.71
CA CYS A 50 -0.57 3.47 -2.58
C CYS A 50 0.57 4.23 -3.27
N ALA A 51 0.73 4.04 -4.57
CA ALA A 51 1.76 4.73 -5.36
C ALA A 51 1.67 6.25 -5.25
N ARG A 52 0.45 6.81 -5.12
CA ARG A 52 0.25 8.25 -4.89
C ARG A 52 0.90 8.71 -3.59
N HIS A 53 0.67 8.00 -2.49
CA HIS A 53 1.23 8.35 -1.19
C HIS A 53 2.75 8.11 -1.14
N ILE A 54 3.24 7.04 -1.76
CA ILE A 54 4.69 6.84 -1.93
C ILE A 54 5.29 8.00 -2.72
N SER A 55 4.69 8.42 -3.84
CA SER A 55 5.17 9.55 -4.64
C SER A 55 5.23 10.85 -3.83
N VAL A 56 4.20 11.13 -3.03
CA VAL A 56 4.18 12.31 -2.14
C VAL A 56 5.29 12.23 -1.09
N ASN A 57 5.48 11.09 -0.44
CA ASN A 57 6.54 10.94 0.56
C ASN A 57 7.95 10.94 -0.04
N PHE A 58 8.10 10.35 -1.23
CA PHE A 58 9.34 10.32 -1.98
C PHE A 58 9.75 11.73 -2.42
N THR A 59 8.81 12.51 -2.98
CA THR A 59 9.07 13.89 -3.43
C THR A 59 9.39 14.89 -2.31
N LYS A 60 8.98 14.61 -1.07
CA LYS A 60 9.39 15.42 0.11
C LYS A 60 10.91 15.35 0.34
N ASN A 61 11.49 14.16 0.15
CA ASN A 61 12.91 13.90 0.40
C ASN A 61 13.78 14.04 -0.87
N TRP A 62 13.21 13.73 -2.04
CA TRP A 62 13.90 13.68 -3.31
C TRP A 62 13.18 14.56 -4.33
N ARG A 63 13.66 15.78 -4.49
CA ARG A 63 13.05 16.78 -5.38
C ARG A 63 13.66 16.63 -6.78
N GLY A 64 12.85 16.21 -7.74
CA GLY A 64 13.27 16.12 -9.15
C GLY A 64 12.16 15.58 -10.03
N LEU A 65 11.92 16.22 -11.18
CA LEU A 65 10.93 15.75 -12.15
C LEU A 65 11.33 14.39 -12.73
N GLU A 66 12.63 14.19 -12.95
CA GLU A 66 13.19 12.94 -13.47
C GLU A 66 12.95 11.76 -12.52
N LEU A 67 13.30 11.89 -11.24
CA LEU A 67 13.03 10.87 -10.22
C LEU A 67 11.53 10.58 -10.06
N LYS A 68 10.67 11.60 -10.21
CA LYS A 68 9.22 11.41 -10.21
C LYS A 68 8.76 10.63 -11.44
N ASN A 69 9.31 10.92 -12.62
CA ASN A 69 8.96 10.21 -13.86
C ASN A 69 9.40 8.75 -13.79
N LEU A 70 10.62 8.47 -13.31
CA LEU A 70 11.12 7.11 -13.08
C LEU A 70 10.23 6.36 -12.09
N PHE A 71 9.89 6.97 -10.94
CA PHE A 71 8.95 6.37 -9.99
C PHE A 71 7.63 5.97 -10.64
N TRP A 72 7.03 6.85 -11.45
CA TRP A 72 5.77 6.56 -12.13
C TRP A 72 5.90 5.58 -13.28
N ALA A 73 7.07 5.47 -13.91
CA ALA A 73 7.36 4.41 -14.88
C ALA A 73 7.33 3.05 -14.18
N CYS A 74 8.06 2.89 -13.07
CA CYS A 74 8.02 1.69 -12.25
C CYS A 74 6.60 1.37 -11.76
N ALA A 75 5.88 2.35 -11.22
CA ALA A 75 4.53 2.14 -10.66
C ALA A 75 3.47 1.77 -11.72
N LYS A 76 3.71 2.08 -13.00
CA LYS A 76 2.80 1.76 -14.12
C LYS A 76 3.19 0.48 -14.85
N ALA A 77 4.32 -0.13 -14.54
CA ALA A 77 4.72 -1.40 -15.12
C ALA A 77 3.67 -2.48 -14.82
N THR A 78 3.26 -3.22 -15.85
CA THR A 78 2.28 -4.30 -15.73
C THR A 78 2.95 -5.68 -15.73
N THR A 79 4.26 -5.73 -15.93
CA THR A 79 5.08 -6.95 -15.91
C THR A 79 6.37 -6.72 -15.13
N PRO A 80 6.97 -7.78 -14.54
CA PRO A 80 8.27 -7.68 -13.89
C PRO A 80 9.34 -7.10 -14.81
N LYS A 81 9.38 -7.54 -16.07
CA LYS A 81 10.32 -7.02 -17.06
C LYS A 81 10.19 -5.50 -17.27
N GLN A 82 8.97 -4.99 -17.44
CA GLN A 82 8.77 -3.53 -17.59
C GLN A 82 9.16 -2.76 -16.32
N PHE A 83 9.04 -3.38 -15.15
CA PHE A 83 9.48 -2.77 -13.91
C PHE A 83 11.00 -2.72 -13.86
N ASP A 84 11.68 -3.81 -14.21
CA ASP A 84 13.14 -3.90 -14.28
C ASP A 84 13.70 -2.90 -15.30
N ASP A 85 13.13 -2.83 -16.51
CA ASP A 85 13.48 -1.87 -17.56
C ASP A 85 13.30 -0.40 -17.12
N ALA A 86 12.42 -0.12 -16.15
CA ALA A 86 12.19 1.23 -15.60
C ALA A 86 13.09 1.56 -14.40
N MET A 87 13.76 0.56 -13.83
CA MET A 87 14.69 0.68 -12.70
C MET A 87 16.16 0.80 -13.15
N GLU A 88 16.47 0.40 -14.39
CA GLU A 88 17.78 0.58 -15.06
C GLU A 88 17.94 1.99 -15.64
#